data_AF-A0A7Y4TGG0-F1
#
_entry.id   AF-A0A7Y4TGG0-F1
#
_cell.length_a   1.000
_cell.length_b   1.000
_cell.length_c   1.000
_cell.angle_alpha   90.00
_cell.angle_beta   90.00
_cell.angle_gamma   90.00
#
_symmetry.space_group_name_H-M   'P 1'
#
loop_
_entity.id
_entity.type
_entity.pdbx_description
1 polymer ?
#
loop_
_entity_poly.entity_id
_entity_poly.type
_entity_poly.pdbx_seq_one_letter_code
_entity_poly.pdbx_strand_id
1 'polypeptide(L)'
;MHLKRYQRKTVKEALRAAREELGPDAIVLSTREVSAGGLQGLLGLRLVELTAAAERLPASEDRHARQRPVAVRAADEIAARLAAAGLDADLARDVARAVPT
;
A
#
# COMPACT_ATOMS: atom_id res chain seq x y z
N MET A 1 16.81 1.53 -13.75
CA MET A 1 16.16 0.72 -12.70
C MET A 1 17.18 0.35 -11.65
N HIS A 2 16.94 0.65 -10.37
CA HIS A 2 17.80 0.20 -9.27
C HIS A 2 17.10 -0.97 -8.58
N LEU A 3 17.66 -2.18 -8.72
CA LEU A 3 17.15 -3.40 -8.08
C LEU A 3 18.01 -3.73 -6.87
N LYS A 4 17.40 -3.90 -5.70
CA LYS A 4 18.12 -4.28 -4.49
C LYS A 4 17.34 -5.27 -3.63
N ARG A 5 18.08 -6.10 -2.90
CA ARG A 5 17.56 -7.16 -2.06
C ARG A 5 17.90 -6.89 -0.60
N TYR A 6 16.88 -6.99 0.25
CA TYR A 6 16.92 -6.65 1.67
C TYR A 6 16.60 -7.88 2.48
N GLN A 7 17.50 -8.27 3.39
CA GLN A 7 17.27 -9.36 4.33
C GLN A 7 17.12 -8.79 5.74
N ARG A 8 15.95 -9.00 6.36
CA ARG A 8 15.62 -8.51 7.71
C ARG A 8 14.82 -9.54 8.49
N LYS A 9 14.61 -9.33 9.80
CA LYS A 9 13.84 -10.28 10.62
C LYS A 9 12.34 -10.24 10.29
N THR A 10 11.86 -9.09 9.84
CA THR A 10 10.45 -8.89 9.51
C THR A 10 10.29 -8.19 8.16
N VAL A 11 9.12 -8.41 7.53
CA VAL A 11 8.72 -7.70 6.30
C VAL A 11 8.73 -6.19 6.53
N LYS A 12 8.25 -5.72 7.69
CA LYS A 12 8.17 -4.30 8.04
C LYS A 12 9.55 -3.63 8.06
N GLU A 13 10.55 -4.30 8.63
CA GLU A 13 11.93 -3.82 8.62
C GLU A 13 12.52 -3.81 7.20
N ALA A 14 12.26 -4.84 6.41
CA ALA A 14 12.75 -4.93 5.04
C ALA A 14 12.14 -3.82 4.15
N LEU A 15 10.84 -3.56 4.30
CA LEU A 15 10.13 -2.46 3.64
C LEU A 15 10.68 -1.11 4.06
N ARG A 16 10.94 -0.90 5.36
CA ARG A 16 11.52 0.35 5.86
C ARG A 16 12.88 0.60 5.22
N ALA A 17 13.76 -0.39 5.23
CA ALA A 17 15.08 -0.30 4.61
C ALA A 17 14.99 -0.02 3.10
N ALA A 18 14.06 -0.69 2.40
CA ALA A 18 13.83 -0.43 0.98
C ALA A 18 13.37 1.01 0.72
N ARG A 19 12.48 1.57 1.56
CA ARG A 19 12.00 2.95 1.41
C ARG A 19 13.05 4.00 1.76
N GLU A 20 13.83 3.75 2.80
CA GLU A 20 14.92 4.63 3.23
C GLU A 20 16.01 4.74 2.15
N GLU A 21 16.27 3.65 1.41
CA GLU A 21 17.33 3.63 0.41
C GLU A 21 16.84 3.92 -1.02
N LEU A 22 15.72 3.34 -1.45
CA LEU A 22 15.20 3.48 -2.82
C LEU A 22 14.16 4.60 -2.96
N GLY A 23 13.66 5.14 -1.85
CA GLY A 23 12.65 6.20 -1.82
C GLY A 23 11.22 5.69 -1.61
N PRO A 24 10.25 6.62 -1.47
CA PRO A 24 8.86 6.29 -1.18
C PRO A 24 8.16 5.51 -2.30
N ASP A 25 8.60 5.69 -3.55
CA ASP A 25 8.07 5.04 -4.75
C ASP A 25 8.68 3.64 -5.01
N ALA A 26 9.41 3.07 -4.06
CA ALA A 26 9.95 1.73 -4.19
C ALA A 26 8.83 0.68 -4.38
N ILE A 27 8.97 -0.14 -5.43
CA ILE A 27 8.06 -1.23 -5.77
C ILE A 27 8.69 -2.54 -5.29
N VAL A 28 7.94 -3.32 -4.51
CA VAL A 28 8.35 -4.66 -4.09
C VAL A 28 8.04 -5.66 -5.19
N LEU A 29 9.06 -6.37 -5.66
CA LEU A 29 8.94 -7.39 -6.71
C LEU A 29 8.72 -8.79 -6.13
N SER A 30 9.36 -9.09 -5.00
CA SER A 30 9.28 -10.40 -4.37
C SER A 30 9.51 -10.29 -2.87
N THR A 31 8.75 -11.08 -2.11
CA THR A 31 8.95 -11.29 -0.68
C THR A 31 8.97 -12.79 -0.44
N ARG A 32 10.04 -13.28 0.18
CA ARG A 32 10.14 -14.69 0.57
C ARG A 32 10.81 -14.83 1.92
N GLU A 33 10.42 -15.84 2.67
CA GLU A 33 11.13 -16.22 3.89
C GLU A 33 12.35 -17.06 3.52
N VAL A 34 13.50 -16.72 4.12
CA VAL A 34 14.77 -17.43 3.96
C VAL A 34 15.28 -17.79 5.34
N SER A 35 15.74 -19.03 5.51
CA SER A 35 16.40 -19.44 6.75
C SER A 35 17.89 -19.09 6.62
N ALA A 36 18.38 -18.17 7.44
CA ALA A 36 19.81 -17.92 7.58
C ALA A 36 20.41 -19.07 8.39
N GLY A 37 21.02 -20.02 7.68
CA GLY A 37 21.64 -21.20 8.28
C GLY A 37 22.89 -20.86 9.10
N GLY A 38 22.99 -21.47 10.29
CA GLY A 38 24.24 -21.66 11.04
C GLY A 38 24.86 -23.04 10.75
N LEU A 39 26.08 -23.26 11.24
CA LEU A 39 27.05 -24.33 10.86
C LEU A 39 26.53 -25.78 10.73
N GLN A 40 25.32 -26.11 11.16
CA GLN A 40 24.82 -27.50 11.12
C GLN A 40 23.30 -27.63 11.14
N GLY A 41 22.53 -26.69 10.57
CA GLY A 41 21.08 -26.87 10.37
C GLY A 41 20.19 -26.91 11.63
N LEU A 42 20.76 -26.82 12.85
CA LEU A 42 20.00 -26.98 14.08
C LEU A 42 19.21 -25.75 14.55
N LEU A 43 19.58 -24.52 14.17
CA LEU A 43 18.88 -23.29 14.57
C LEU A 43 18.97 -22.19 13.50
N GLY A 44 18.40 -22.43 12.32
CA GLY A 44 18.31 -21.40 11.29
C GLY A 44 17.43 -20.23 11.73
N LEU A 45 17.97 -19.01 11.76
CA LEU A 45 17.17 -17.81 12.02
C LEU A 45 16.31 -17.52 10.79
N ARG A 46 14.99 -17.42 10.98
CA ARG A 46 14.07 -17.02 9.90
C ARG A 46 14.27 -15.54 9.59
N LEU A 47 14.58 -15.25 8.34
CA LEU A 47 14.66 -13.91 7.79
C LEU A 47 13.66 -13.76 6.66
N VAL A 48 13.28 -12.52 6.39
CA VAL A 48 12.52 -12.11 5.22
C VAL A 48 13.50 -11.51 4.23
N GLU A 49 13.52 -12.08 3.03
CA GLU A 49 14.16 -11.50 1.87
C GLU A 49 13.13 -10.75 1.04
N LEU A 50 13.33 -9.44 0.90
CA LEU A 50 12.50 -8.54 0.13
C LEU A 50 13.31 -7.95 -1.01
N THR A 51 12.83 -8.15 -2.24
CA THR A 51 13.43 -7.58 -3.44
C THR A 51 12.60 -6.39 -3.86
N ALA A 52 13.22 -5.21 -3.91
CA ALA A 52 12.57 -3.97 -4.30
C ALA A 52 13.31 -3.28 -5.45
N ALA A 53 12.55 -2.57 -6.28
CA ALA A 53 13.06 -1.74 -7.36
C ALA A 53 12.48 -0.33 -7.27
N ALA A 54 13.28 0.67 -7.64
CA ALA A 54 12.79 2.02 -7.91
C ALA A 54 12.98 2.34 -9.40
N GLU A 55 11.87 2.61 -10.08
CA GLU A 55 11.87 3.41 -11.29
C GLU A 55 11.72 4.87 -10.90
N ARG A 56 12.55 5.74 -11.50
CA ARG A 56 12.35 7.19 -11.43
C ARG A 56 11.21 7.56 -12.38
N LEU A 57 10.03 6.99 -12.15
CA LEU A 57 8.79 7.50 -12.74
C LEU A 57 8.34 8.67 -11.86
N PRO A 58 7.90 9.80 -12.44
CA PRO A 58 7.32 10.88 -11.66
C PRO A 58 6.19 10.31 -10.80
N ALA A 59 6.23 10.72 -9.54
CA ALA A 59 5.58 10.11 -8.38
C ALA A 59 4.15 9.62 -8.62
N SER A 60 3.77 8.57 -7.89
CA SER A 60 2.42 7.99 -7.87
C SER A 60 1.33 8.93 -7.28
N GLU A 61 1.58 10.25 -7.21
CA GLU A 61 0.56 11.26 -6.93
C GLU A 61 -0.56 11.22 -7.97
N ASP A 62 -0.24 10.92 -9.23
CA ASP A 62 -1.24 10.79 -10.29
C ASP A 62 -2.21 9.64 -10.08
N ARG A 63 -1.83 8.58 -9.35
CA ARG A 63 -2.78 7.48 -9.07
C ARG A 63 -3.79 7.87 -7.99
N HIS A 64 -3.35 8.53 -6.92
CA HIS A 64 -4.26 9.04 -5.89
C HIS A 64 -5.12 10.20 -6.43
N ALA A 65 -4.55 11.08 -7.26
CA ALA A 65 -5.27 12.15 -7.93
C ALA A 65 -6.29 11.61 -8.95
N ARG A 66 -6.00 10.49 -9.64
CA ARG A 66 -6.96 9.82 -10.55
C ARG A 66 -8.03 9.01 -9.83
N GLN A 67 -7.76 8.50 -8.63
CA GLN A 67 -8.74 7.73 -7.84
C GLN A 67 -9.70 8.62 -7.05
N ARG A 68 -9.27 9.82 -6.64
CA ARG A 68 -10.14 10.84 -6.02
C ARG A 68 -11.43 11.12 -6.82
N PRO A 69 -11.40 11.39 -8.13
CA PRO A 69 -12.61 11.63 -8.90
C PRO A 69 -13.58 10.44 -8.89
N VAL A 70 -13.06 9.20 -8.85
CA VAL A 70 -13.91 8.00 -8.81
C VAL A 70 -14.56 7.84 -7.42
N ALA A 71 -13.79 8.02 -6.35
CA ALA A 71 -14.30 7.94 -4.98
C ALA A 71 -15.34 9.03 -4.68
N VAL A 72 -15.10 10.26 -5.15
CA VAL A 72 -16.07 11.37 -4.99
C VAL A 72 -17.37 11.07 -5.73
N ARG A 73 -17.30 10.55 -6.97
CA ARG A 73 -18.49 10.15 -7.73
C ARG A 73 -19.28 9.03 -7.06
N ALA A 74 -18.59 8.05 -6.46
CA ALA A 74 -19.25 6.96 -5.74
C ALA A 74 -19.98 7.47 -4.48
N ALA A 75 -19.36 8.39 -3.73
CA ALA A 75 -20.00 9.03 -2.58
C ALA A 75 -21.21 9.87 -2.99
N ASP A 76 -21.13 10.61 -4.10
CA ASP A 76 -22.26 11.39 -4.63
C ASP A 76 -23.44 10.50 -5.04
N GLU A 77 -23.17 9.32 -5.63
CA GLU A 77 -24.23 8.37 -6.00
C GLU A 77 -24.94 7.80 -4.76
N ILE A 78 -24.19 7.44 -3.73
CA ILE A 78 -24.74 6.97 -2.45
C ILE A 78 -25.59 8.09 -1.81
N ALA A 79 -25.07 9.32 -1.76
CA ALA A 79 -25.80 10.47 -1.22
C ALA A 79 -27.09 10.75 -2.00
N ALA A 80 -27.06 10.68 -3.33
CA ALA A 80 -28.25 10.88 -4.17
C ALA A 80 -29.33 9.81 -3.91
N ARG A 81 -28.93 8.55 -3.73
CA ARG A 81 -29.86 7.45 -3.42
C ARG A 81 -30.49 7.62 -2.04
N LEU A 82 -29.70 8.05 -1.05
CA LEU A 82 -30.20 8.34 0.30
C LEU A 82 -31.17 9.54 0.29
N ALA A 83 -30.84 10.60 -0.45
CA ALA A 83 -31.73 11.75 -0.60
C ALA A 83 -33.04 11.38 -1.31
N ALA A 84 -32.97 10.55 -2.36
CA ALA A 84 -34.16 10.02 -3.04
C ALA A 84 -35.03 9.13 -2.14
N ALA A 85 -34.44 8.49 -1.13
CA ALA A 85 -35.15 7.75 -0.10
C ALA A 85 -35.78 8.65 0.99
N GLY A 86 -35.65 9.97 0.88
CA GLY A 86 -36.21 10.96 1.80
C GLY A 86 -35.29 11.38 2.93
N LEU A 87 -33.99 11.03 2.88
CA LEU A 87 -33.01 11.51 3.84
C LEU A 87 -32.66 12.98 3.56
N ASP A 88 -32.42 13.75 4.61
CA ASP A 88 -31.91 15.12 4.48
C ASP A 88 -30.60 15.14 3.67
N ALA A 89 -30.44 16.14 2.81
CA ALA A 89 -29.34 16.19 1.85
C ALA A 89 -27.96 16.33 2.52
N ASP A 90 -27.87 17.01 3.65
CA ASP A 90 -26.61 17.18 4.38
C ASP A 90 -26.29 15.89 5.14
N LEU A 91 -27.28 15.31 5.80
CA LEU A 91 -27.13 14.00 6.45
C LEU A 91 -26.76 12.89 5.46
N ALA A 92 -27.34 12.89 4.25
CA ALA A 92 -27.04 11.93 3.20
C ALA A 92 -25.58 11.98 2.74
N ARG A 93 -25.00 13.18 2.63
CA ARG A 93 -23.58 13.34 2.27
C ARG A 93 -22.66 12.91 3.40
N ASP A 94 -23.01 13.21 4.64
CA ASP A 94 -22.21 12.80 5.80
C ASP A 94 -22.19 11.28 5.96
N VAL A 95 -23.34 10.62 5.78
CA VAL A 95 -23.42 9.15 5.76
C VAL A 95 -22.60 8.58 4.60
N ALA A 96 -22.73 9.12 3.39
CA ALA A 96 -21.97 8.62 2.23
C ALA A 96 -20.45 8.73 2.42
N ARG A 97 -19.97 9.77 3.11
CA ARG A 97 -18.53 9.95 3.44
C ARG A 97 -18.05 9.05 4.56
N ALA A 98 -18.94 8.63 5.46
CA ALA A 98 -18.61 7.73 6.56
C ALA A 98 -18.51 6.26 6.12
N VAL A 99 -19.03 5.90 4.93
CA VAL A 99 -18.90 4.56 4.36
C VAL A 99 -17.51 4.39 3.73
N PRO A 100 -16.68 3.44 4.21
CA PRO A 100 -15.44 3.12 3.53
C PRO A 100 -15.74 2.42 2.20
N THR A 101 -15.39 3.07 1.08
CA THR A 101 -15.35 2.49 -0.28
C THR A 101 -14.13 1.61 -0.50
#